data_AF-A0A8T5HZD3-F1
#
_entry.id   AF-A0A8T5HZD3-F1
#
_cell.length_a   1.000
_cell.length_b   1.000
_cell.length_c   1.000
_cell.angle_alpha   90.00
_cell.angle_beta   90.00
_cell.angle_gamma   90.00
#
_symmetry.space_group_name_H-M   'P 1'
#
loop_
_entity.id
_entity.type
_entity.pdbx_description
1 polymer ?
#
loop_
_entity_poly.entity_id
_entity_poly.type
_entity_poly.pdbx_seq_one_letter_code
_entity_poly.pdbx_strand_id
1 'polypeptide(L)' 'MNEKVVKKGHSRSQFHLSEEQIKQLIKHTDKLRDKVIIKLLAYCGLRRFELAKIKISDVNLETNKIYILGKKNIER' A
#
# COMPACT_ATOMS: atom_id res chain seq x y z
N MET A 1 -47.74 -4.86 0.46
CA MET A 1 -46.65 -4.16 1.17
C MET A 1 -45.40 -4.27 0.31
N ASN A 2 -44.99 -3.21 -0.38
CA ASN A 2 -43.80 -3.22 -1.23
C ASN A 2 -42.58 -2.86 -0.39
N GLU A 3 -41.71 -3.84 -0.14
CA GLU A 3 -40.41 -3.61 0.48
C GLU A 3 -39.54 -2.78 -0.47
N LYS A 4 -39.26 -1.54 -0.07
CA LYS A 4 -38.24 -0.71 -0.72
C LYS A 4 -36.88 -1.32 -0.42
N VAL A 5 -36.30 -2.04 -1.39
CA VAL A 5 -34.90 -2.47 -1.34
C VAL A 5 -34.01 -1.23 -1.34
N VAL A 6 -33.57 -0.80 -0.17
CA VAL A 6 -32.59 0.28 -0.02
C VAL A 6 -31.27 -0.21 -0.59
N LYS A 7 -30.86 0.30 -1.77
CA LYS A 7 -29.53 0.02 -2.34
C LYS A 7 -28.46 0.61 -1.40
N LYS A 8 -27.90 -0.23 -0.52
CA LYS A 8 -26.71 0.11 0.28
C LYS A 8 -25.57 0.42 -0.70
N GLY A 9 -25.02 1.64 -0.63
CA GLY A 9 -23.81 1.99 -1.38
C GLY A 9 -22.67 1.04 -1.04
N HIS A 10 -21.83 0.71 -2.03
CA HIS A 10 -20.68 -0.16 -1.80
C HIS A 10 -19.77 0.40 -0.69
N SER A 11 -19.40 -0.46 0.26
CA SER A 11 -18.39 -0.09 1.26
C SER A 11 -17.06 0.13 0.55
N ARG A 12 -16.31 1.16 0.94
CA ARG A 12 -14.95 1.40 0.39
C ARG A 12 -14.01 0.22 0.63
N SER A 13 -14.27 -0.59 1.65
CA SER A 13 -13.53 -1.83 1.94
C SER A 13 -13.77 -2.94 0.91
N GLN A 14 -14.77 -2.80 0.04
CA GLN A 14 -15.09 -3.79 -0.99
C GLN A 14 -14.12 -3.72 -2.19
N PHE A 15 -13.36 -2.63 -2.33
CA PHE A 15 -12.38 -2.42 -3.39
C PHE A 15 -10.96 -2.62 -2.84
N HIS A 16 -10.51 -3.86 -2.78
CA HIS A 16 -9.14 -4.21 -2.46
C HIS A 16 -8.64 -5.31 -3.40
N LEU A 17 -7.32 -5.47 -3.47
CA LEU A 17 -6.69 -6.56 -4.19
C LEU A 17 -6.56 -7.78 -3.27
N SER A 18 -6.68 -8.97 -3.84
CA SER A 18 -6.26 -10.21 -3.18
C SER A 18 -4.73 -10.33 -3.22
N GLU A 19 -4.18 -11.19 -2.36
CA GLU A 19 -2.76 -11.48 -2.34
C GLU A 19 -2.26 -12.00 -3.70
N GLU A 20 -3.04 -12.85 -4.36
CA GLU A 20 -2.72 -13.36 -5.69
C GLU A 20 -2.71 -12.26 -6.75
N GLN A 21 -3.65 -11.31 -6.70
CA GLN A 21 -3.64 -10.16 -7.59
C GLN A 21 -2.40 -9.27 -7.37
N ILE A 22 -1.96 -9.11 -6.12
CA ILE A 22 -0.71 -8.40 -5.80
C ILE A 22 0.50 -9.15 -6.38
N LYS A 23 0.57 -10.48 -6.22
CA LYS A 23 1.65 -11.30 -6.80
C LYS A 23 1.70 -11.16 -8.32
N GLN A 24 0.55 -11.17 -9.01
CA GLN A 24 0.49 -10.94 -10.46
C GLN A 24 0.99 -9.55 -10.85
N LEU A 25 0.60 -8.50 -10.11
CA LEU A 25 1.11 -7.14 -10.37
C LEU A 25 2.63 -7.07 -10.25
N ILE A 26 3.22 -7.66 -9.20
CA ILE A 26 4.67 -7.68 -9.02
C ILE A 26 5.35 -8.47 -10.15
N LYS A 27 4.78 -9.63 -10.54
CA LYS A 27 5.33 -10.49 -11.60
C LYS A 27 5.41 -9.77 -12.95
N HIS A 28 4.40 -8.96 -13.27
CA HIS A 28 4.28 -8.28 -14.56
C HIS A 28 4.92 -6.88 -14.61
N THR A 29 5.74 -6.52 -13.61
CA THR A 29 6.58 -5.30 -13.70
C THR A 29 7.97 -5.63 -14.19
N ASP A 30 8.50 -4.81 -15.09
CA ASP A 30 9.82 -5.05 -15.67
C ASP A 30 10.94 -4.50 -14.77
N LYS A 31 10.75 -3.30 -14.21
CA LYS A 31 11.79 -2.57 -13.48
C LYS A 31 11.81 -2.96 -12.00
N LEU A 32 13.02 -3.12 -11.46
CA LEU A 32 13.23 -3.38 -10.04
C LEU A 32 12.58 -2.30 -9.16
N ARG A 33 12.71 -1.03 -9.54
CA ARG A 33 12.09 0.09 -8.84
C ARG A 33 10.58 -0.11 -8.67
N ASP A 34 9.90 -0.48 -9.75
CA ASP A 34 8.44 -0.58 -9.76
C ASP A 34 7.98 -1.81 -8.93
N LYS A 35 8.74 -2.91 -8.98
CA LYS A 35 8.57 -4.07 -8.07
C LYS A 35 8.64 -3.65 -6.60
N VAL A 36 9.67 -2.90 -6.24
CA VAL A 36 9.90 -2.44 -4.85
C VAL A 36 8.78 -1.49 -4.41
N ILE A 37 8.36 -0.57 -5.29
CA ILE A 37 7.24 0.35 -5.00
C ILE A 37 5.97 -0.45 -4.67
N ILE A 38 5.60 -1.42 -5.51
CA ILE A 38 4.39 -2.23 -5.29
C ILE A 38 4.50 -3.03 -3.99
N LYS A 39 5.65 -3.64 -3.71
CA LYS A 39 5.90 -4.39 -2.47
C LYS A 39 5.75 -3.51 -1.23
N LEU A 40 6.34 -2.32 -1.22
CA LEU A 40 6.26 -1.38 -0.10
C LEU A 40 4.82 -0.89 0.13
N LEU A 41 4.08 -0.60 -0.94
CA LEU A 41 2.66 -0.22 -0.82
C LEU A 41 1.80 -1.37 -0.29
N ALA A 42 1.98 -2.58 -0.81
CA ALA A 42 1.13 -3.72 -0.48
C ALA A 42 1.43 -4.33 0.89
N TYR A 43 2.72 -4.44 1.26
CA TYR A 43 3.13 -5.17 2.46
C TYR A 43 3.45 -4.27 3.65
N CYS A 44 3.79 -3.00 3.43
CA CYS A 44 4.04 -2.04 4.50
C CYS A 44 2.89 -1.03 4.67
N GLY A 45 1.87 -1.05 3.81
CA GLY A 45 0.69 -0.19 3.92
C GLY A 45 0.98 1.31 3.78
N LEU A 46 2.08 1.66 3.10
CA LEU A 46 2.50 3.05 2.94
C LEU A 46 1.52 3.83 2.07
N ARG A 47 1.37 5.12 2.37
CA ARG A 47 0.71 6.05 1.45
C ARG A 47 1.68 6.43 0.33
N ARG A 48 1.13 6.70 -0.86
CA ARG A 48 1.91 7.12 -2.04
C ARG A 48 2.90 8.26 -1.74
N PHE A 49 2.50 9.23 -0.92
CA PHE A 49 3.36 10.37 -0.59
C PHE A 49 4.43 10.07 0.48
N GLU A 50 4.21 9.06 1.33
CA GLU A 50 5.21 8.59 2.31
C GLU A 50 6.31 7.86 1.54
N LEU A 51 5.92 6.93 0.66
CA LEU A 51 6.85 6.19 -0.19
C LEU A 51 7.71 7.11 -1.05
N ALA A 52 7.10 8.12 -1.69
CA ALA A 52 7.80 9.04 -2.58
C ALA A 52 8.87 9.90 -1.88
N LYS A 53 8.87 9.95 -0.54
CA LYS A 53 9.79 10.75 0.27
C LYS A 53 10.91 9.94 0.94
N ILE A 54 10.88 8.61 0.82
CA ILE A 54 11.90 7.73 1.41
C ILE A 54 13.28 8.11 0.88
N LYS A 55 14.23 8.26 1.80
CA LYS A 55 15.65 8.44 1.51
C LYS A 55 16.42 7.15 1.82
N ILE A 56 17.61 7.02 1.26
CA ILE A 56 18.51 5.89 1.55
C ILE A 56 18.85 5.85 3.04
N SER A 57 19.02 7.01 3.69
CA SER A 57 19.26 7.14 5.13
C SER A 57 18.16 6.56 6.00
N ASP A 58 16.95 6.41 5.47
CA ASP A 58 15.80 5.90 6.21
C ASP A 58 15.75 4.37 6.24
N VAL A 59 16.57 3.70 5.42
CA VAL A 59 16.58 2.24 5.27
C VAL A 59 17.72 1.64 6.09
N ASN A 60 17.36 0.89 7.13
CA ASN A 60 18.32 0.12 7.91
C ASN A 60 18.18 -1.37 7.55
N LEU A 61 19.12 -1.88 6.75
CA LEU A 61 19.12 -3.26 6.28
C LEU A 61 19.56 -4.27 7.35
N GLU A 62 20.30 -3.86 8.37
CA GLU A 62 20.69 -4.73 9.49
C GLU A 62 19.47 -5.11 10.35
N THR A 63 18.57 -4.15 10.54
CA THR A 63 17.34 -4.33 11.34
C THR A 63 16.12 -4.63 10.48
N ASN A 64 16.25 -4.62 9.15
CA ASN A 64 15.15 -4.73 8.18
C ASN A 64 14.01 -3.73 8.41
N LYS A 65 14.36 -2.49 8.76
CA LYS A 65 13.41 -1.40 9.04
C LYS A 65 13.57 -0.25 8.06
N ILE A 66 12.45 0.42 7.78
CA ILE A 66 12.41 1.66 7.00
C ILE A 66 11.70 2.71 7.84
N TYR A 67 12.37 3.84 8.08
CA TYR A 67 11.80 4.97 8.81
C TYR A 67 10.88 5.79 7.91
N ILE A 68 9.65 6.04 8.35
CA ILE A 68 8.64 6.76 7.54
C ILE A 68 8.14 8.00 8.28
N LEU A 69 8.31 9.17 7.67
CA LEU A 69 7.81 10.43 8.23
C LEU A 69 6.31 10.62 7.93
N GLY A 70 5.46 10.41 8.94
CA GLY A 70 4.01 10.59 8.84
C GLY A 70 3.52 12.05 8.81
N LYS A 71 2.26 12.28 8.39
CA LYS A 71 1.63 13.61 8.18
C LYS A 71 1.40 14.46 9.46
N LYS A 72 2.04 14.14 10.59
CA LYS A 72 1.91 14.88 11.87
C LYS A 72 3.19 14.84 12.73
N ASN A 73 4.36 14.52 12.14
CA ASN A 73 5.54 14.11 12.93
C ASN A 73 5.22 12.97 13.92
N ILE A 74 4.27 12.10 13.56
CA ILE A 74 4.00 10.89 14.32
C ILE A 74 4.85 9.80 13.68
N GLU A 75 5.87 9.38 14.41
CA GLU A 75 6.79 8.30 14.03
C GLU A 75 6.04 6.96 13.96
N ARG A 76 6.34 6.14 12.96
CA ARG A 76 5.80 4.78 12.79
C ARG A 76 6.83 3.85 12.16
#